data_AF-A0A9E7KDP1-F1
#
_entry.id   AF-A0A9E7KDP1-F1
#
_cell.length_a   1.000
_cell.length_b   1.000
_cell.length_c   1.000
_cell.angle_alpha   90.00
_cell.angle_beta   90.00
_cell.angle_gamma   90.00
#
_symmetry.space_group_name_H-M   'P 1'
#
loop_
_entity.id
_entity.type
_entity.pdbx_description
1 polymer ?
#
loop_
_entity_poly.entity_id
_entity_poly.type
_entity_poly.pdbx_seq_one_letter_code
_entity_poly.pdbx_strand_id
1 'polypeptide(L)'
;MICLLLLYDQGLHFVIWEAQKRSVRLILSFVNNFQDFGGRARYVQWARDAGVAVNGEDDFCTNLVVKGYYKNHILRVLTRINSMTNVAYKDDPTIMAWELINETRCPADYSGKTVQVSVIYTLFL
;
A
#
# COMPACT_ATOMS: atom_id res chain seq x y z
N MET A 1 4.87 -10.02 7.40
CA MET A 1 4.25 -8.84 6.77
C MET A 1 3.80 -9.23 5.37
N ILE A 2 2.52 -9.03 5.06
CA ILE A 2 1.92 -9.44 3.78
C ILE A 2 1.83 -8.19 2.91
N CYS A 3 2.56 -8.16 1.80
CA CYS A 3 2.53 -7.06 0.83
C CYS A 3 1.35 -7.28 -0.14
N LEU A 4 0.52 -6.27 -0.31
CA LEU A 4 -0.80 -6.36 -0.96
C LEU A 4 -0.78 -6.31 -2.50
N LEU A 5 0.39 -6.45 -3.11
CA LEU A 5 0.58 -6.36 -4.55
C LEU A 5 0.32 -7.72 -5.22
N LEU A 6 -0.94 -7.92 -5.60
CA LEU A 6 -1.39 -8.76 -6.72
C LEU A 6 -0.95 -10.23 -6.70
N LEU A 7 -1.87 -11.10 -6.24
CA LEU A 7 -2.39 -12.32 -6.89
C LEU A 7 -2.98 -13.23 -5.80
N TYR A 8 -4.23 -13.67 -6.00
CA TYR A 8 -5.10 -14.39 -5.06
C TYR A 8 -5.79 -13.53 -3.98
N ASP A 9 -6.82 -12.80 -4.42
CA ASP A 9 -7.74 -12.05 -3.55
C ASP A 9 -8.33 -12.93 -2.42
N GLN A 10 -8.57 -14.20 -2.74
CA GLN A 10 -9.07 -15.19 -1.78
C GLN A 10 -8.06 -15.55 -0.69
N GLY A 11 -6.75 -15.47 -0.97
CA GLY A 11 -5.72 -15.80 0.02
C GLY A 11 -5.73 -14.82 1.18
N LEU A 12 -5.84 -13.53 0.89
CA LEU A 12 -5.95 -12.50 1.93
C LEU A 12 -7.29 -12.58 2.67
N HIS A 13 -8.39 -12.91 1.97
CA HIS A 13 -9.69 -13.14 2.60
C HIS A 13 -9.59 -14.23 3.66
N PHE A 14 -8.95 -15.35 3.29
CA PHE A 14 -8.70 -16.47 4.17
C PHE A 14 -7.84 -16.09 5.37
N VAL A 15 -6.74 -15.35 5.16
CA VAL A 15 -5.86 -14.91 6.27
C VAL A 15 -6.62 -14.04 7.27
N ILE A 16 -7.40 -13.06 6.80
CA ILE A 16 -8.20 -12.20 7.68
C ILE A 16 -9.25 -13.03 8.42
N TRP A 17 -9.97 -13.91 7.70
CA TRP A 17 -11.00 -14.78 8.29
C TRP A 17 -10.43 -15.74 9.35
N GLU A 18 -9.29 -16.37 9.10
CA GLU A 18 -8.65 -17.28 10.04
C GLU A 18 -8.01 -16.54 11.23
N ALA A 19 -7.52 -15.32 11.03
CA ALA A 19 -7.04 -14.46 12.11
C ALA A 19 -8.18 -14.05 13.03
N GLN A 20 -9.34 -13.68 12.47
CA GLN A 20 -10.56 -13.36 13.23
C GLN A 20 -10.96 -14.53 14.14
N LYS A 21 -10.99 -15.75 13.60
CA LYS A 21 -11.33 -16.97 14.36
C LYS A 21 -10.37 -17.30 15.50
N ARG A 22 -9.13 -16.81 15.44
CA ARG A 22 -8.09 -17.02 16.45
C ARG A 22 -7.85 -15.79 17.32
N SER A 23 -8.66 -14.75 17.18
CA SER A 23 -8.48 -13.47 17.87
C SER A 23 -7.09 -12.85 17.65
N VAL A 24 -6.48 -13.12 16.49
CA VAL A 24 -5.20 -12.51 16.08
C VAL A 24 -5.51 -11.23 15.32
N ARG A 25 -4.76 -10.18 15.62
CA ARG A 25 -4.88 -8.87 14.96
C ARG A 25 -3.78 -8.69 13.92
N LEU A 26 -4.11 -8.03 12.80
CA LEU A 26 -3.21 -7.88 11.66
C LEU A 26 -2.78 -6.42 11.46
N ILE A 27 -1.51 -6.23 11.11
CA ILE A 27 -0.99 -5.00 10.51
C ILE A 27 -0.67 -5.33 9.05
N LEU A 28 -1.26 -4.59 8.12
CA LEU A 28 -1.13 -4.85 6.68
C LEU A 28 -0.40 -3.69 6.00
N SER A 29 0.60 -4.00 5.19
CA SER A 29 1.41 -3.01 4.47
C SER A 29 0.98 -2.91 3.00
N PHE A 30 0.69 -1.70 2.53
CA PHE A 30 0.17 -1.49 1.17
C PHE A 30 1.21 -1.70 0.08
N VAL A 31 2.47 -1.38 0.35
CA VAL A 31 3.54 -1.48 -0.65
C VAL A 31 4.89 -1.70 0.03
N ASN A 32 5.81 -2.33 -0.70
CA ASN A 32 7.19 -2.51 -0.27
C ASN A 32 8.09 -1.39 -0.80
N ASN A 33 9.07 -0.95 -0.02
CA ASN A 33 10.12 -0.07 -0.51
C ASN A 33 11.04 -0.77 -1.53
N PHE A 34 11.30 -2.06 -1.32
CA PHE A 34 12.12 -2.90 -2.19
C PHE A 34 11.29 -3.58 -3.29
N GLN A 35 11.97 -4.28 -4.20
CA GLN A 35 11.38 -4.85 -5.40
C GLN A 35 10.53 -6.10 -5.14
N ASP A 36 10.61 -6.70 -3.95
CA ASP A 36 9.82 -7.88 -3.61
C ASP A 36 8.32 -7.55 -3.70
N PHE A 37 7.57 -8.41 -4.39
CA PHE A 37 6.16 -8.22 -4.73
C PHE A 37 5.89 -6.97 -5.60
N GLY A 38 6.92 -6.45 -6.28
CA GLY A 38 6.84 -5.29 -7.18
C GLY A 38 7.34 -3.99 -6.53
N GLY A 39 6.82 -3.67 -5.34
CA GLY A 39 7.25 -2.49 -4.57
C GLY A 39 7.03 -1.12 -5.23
N ARG A 40 7.64 -0.09 -4.65
CA ARG A 40 7.50 1.31 -5.11
C ARG A 40 8.03 1.53 -6.53
N ALA A 41 9.08 0.81 -6.93
CA ALA A 41 9.68 0.90 -8.25
C ALA A 41 8.68 0.52 -9.35
N ARG A 42 7.76 -0.42 -9.06
CA ARG A 42 6.72 -0.84 -10.00
C ARG A 42 5.74 0.28 -10.33
N TYR A 43 5.39 1.12 -9.35
CA TYR A 43 4.52 2.28 -9.57
C TYR A 43 5.17 3.32 -10.48
N VAL A 44 6.47 3.58 -10.28
CA VAL A 44 7.25 4.47 -11.16
C VAL A 44 7.35 3.89 -12.57
N GLN A 45 7.56 2.58 -12.70
CA GLN A 45 7.58 1.92 -14.00
C GLN A 45 6.24 2.04 -14.73
N TRP A 46 5.11 1.83 -14.06
CA TRP A 46 3.79 2.01 -14.67
C TRP A 46 3.56 3.44 -15.16
N ALA A 47 4.05 4.44 -14.43
CA ALA A 47 3.96 5.84 -14.87
C ALA A 47 4.84 6.08 -16.10
N ARG A 48 6.06 5.51 -16.13
CA ARG A 48 6.94 5.56 -17.30
C ARG A 48 6.29 4.93 -18.53
N ASP A 49 5.70 3.75 -18.37
CA ASP A 49 5.01 3.03 -19.45
C ASP A 49 3.79 3.80 -19.97
N ALA A 50 3.13 4.58 -19.10
CA ALA A 50 2.04 5.49 -19.45
C ALA A 50 2.51 6.84 -20.04
N GLY A 51 3.81 7.03 -20.28
CA GLY A 51 4.38 8.24 -20.87
C GLY A 51 4.64 9.39 -19.89
N VAL A 52 4.56 9.17 -18.59
CA VAL A 52 4.88 10.18 -17.57
C VAL A 52 6.39 10.35 -17.46
N ALA A 53 6.85 11.60 -17.44
CA ALA A 53 8.26 11.92 -17.17
C ALA A 53 8.62 11.60 -15.71
N VAL A 54 9.43 10.55 -15.53
CA VAL A 54 9.95 10.09 -14.23
C VAL A 54 11.45 9.80 -14.34
N ASN A 55 12.19 10.16 -13.30
CA ASN A 55 13.64 10.17 -13.18
C ASN A 55 14.18 9.02 -12.32
N GLY A 56 13.41 8.50 -11.36
CA GLY A 56 13.87 7.42 -10.48
C GLY A 56 12.82 6.92 -9.51
N GLU A 57 13.16 5.90 -8.70
CA GLU A 57 12.21 5.27 -7.77
C GLU A 57 11.67 6.24 -6.69
N ASP A 58 12.45 7.24 -6.32
CA ASP A 58 12.05 8.27 -5.35
C ASP A 58 10.90 9.16 -5.87
N ASP A 59 10.61 9.12 -7.17
CA ASP A 59 9.41 9.74 -7.75
C ASP A 59 8.11 9.12 -7.24
N PHE A 60 8.18 7.94 -6.62
CA PHE A 60 7.07 7.40 -5.85
C PHE A 60 6.55 8.38 -4.79
N CYS A 61 7.46 9.12 -4.14
CA CYS A 61 7.11 10.06 -3.08
C CYS A 61 6.81 11.48 -3.60
N THR A 62 7.31 11.86 -4.78
CA THR A 62 7.25 13.24 -5.28
C THR A 62 6.31 13.44 -6.47
N ASN A 63 6.22 12.47 -7.38
CA ASN A 63 5.44 12.62 -8.61
C ASN A 63 3.94 12.45 -8.35
N LEU A 64 3.15 13.44 -8.73
CA LEU A 64 1.71 13.47 -8.46
C LEU A 64 0.93 12.33 -9.13
N VAL A 65 1.34 11.89 -10.33
CA VAL A 65 0.69 10.79 -11.03
C VAL A 65 0.96 9.47 -10.32
N VAL A 66 2.22 9.24 -9.93
CA VAL A 66 2.62 8.03 -9.19
C VAL A 66 1.94 7.96 -7.82
N LYS A 67 1.85 9.09 -7.10
CA LYS A 67 1.06 9.19 -5.86
C LYS A 67 -0.42 8.90 -6.11
N GLY A 68 -0.96 9.31 -7.25
CA GLY A 68 -2.34 9.00 -7.67
C GLY A 68 -2.57 7.50 -7.82
N TYR A 69 -1.66 6.78 -8.46
CA TYR A 69 -1.74 5.31 -8.57
C TYR A 69 -1.75 4.65 -7.20
N TYR A 70 -0.87 5.10 -6.30
CA TYR A 70 -0.79 4.57 -4.95
C TYR A 70 -2.07 4.83 -4.13
N LYS A 71 -2.62 6.04 -4.20
CA LYS A 71 -3.92 6.37 -3.56
C LYS A 71 -5.07 5.50 -4.08
N ASN A 72 -5.14 5.29 -5.39
CA ASN A 72 -6.15 4.43 -5.99
C ASN A 72 -6.02 2.98 -5.52
N HIS A 73 -4.79 2.48 -5.37
CA HIS A 73 -4.54 1.16 -4.81
C HIS A 73 -5.03 1.05 -3.35
N ILE A 74 -4.68 2.02 -2.49
CA ILE A 74 -5.16 2.04 -1.10
C ILE A 74 -6.69 2.04 -1.05
N LEU A 75 -7.33 2.93 -1.81
CA LEU A 75 -8.78 3.01 -1.85
C LEU A 75 -9.40 1.68 -2.27
N ARG A 76 -8.81 1.02 -3.27
CA ARG A 76 -9.25 -0.30 -3.73
C ARG A 76 -9.13 -1.37 -2.66
N VAL A 77 -8.06 -1.36 -1.86
CA VAL A 77 -7.88 -2.31 -0.74
C VAL A 77 -8.85 -2.00 0.40
N LEU A 78 -8.97 -0.76 0.84
CA LEU A 78 -9.82 -0.37 1.97
C LEU A 78 -11.30 -0.65 1.72
N THR A 79 -11.76 -0.41 0.49
CA THR A 79 -13.16 -0.61 0.09
C THR A 79 -13.48 -2.04 -0.33
N ARG A 80 -12.49 -2.93 -0.36
CA ARG A 80 -12.70 -4.33 -0.71
C ARG A 80 -13.54 -5.04 0.34
N ILE A 81 -14.55 -5.76 -0.12
CA ILE A 81 -15.38 -6.65 0.72
C ILE A 81 -14.73 -8.02 0.76
N ASN A 82 -14.40 -8.48 1.97
CA ASN A 82 -13.93 -9.84 2.20
C ASN A 82 -15.07 -10.82 1.89
N SER A 83 -14.89 -11.74 0.94
CA SER A 83 -15.93 -12.68 0.53
C SER A 83 -16.28 -13.74 1.59
N MET A 84 -15.44 -13.93 2.61
CA MET A 84 -15.66 -14.92 3.68
C MET A 84 -16.37 -14.31 4.90
N THR A 85 -16.11 -13.03 5.20
CA THR A 85 -16.74 -12.32 6.34
C THR A 85 -17.88 -11.39 5.89
N ASN A 86 -17.95 -11.06 4.60
CA ASN A 86 -18.84 -10.08 4.00
C ASN A 86 -18.70 -8.66 4.59
N VAL A 87 -17.52 -8.33 5.11
CA VAL A 87 -17.18 -7.03 5.70
C VAL A 87 -16.12 -6.34 4.84
N ALA A 88 -16.24 -5.02 4.66
CA ALA A 88 -15.21 -4.24 3.99
C ALA A 88 -13.97 -4.14 4.87
N TYR A 89 -12.76 -4.23 4.31
CA TYR A 89 -11.53 -4.27 5.10
C TYR A 89 -11.37 -3.07 6.04
N LYS A 90 -11.74 -1.87 5.59
CA LYS A 90 -11.72 -0.66 6.43
C LYS A 90 -12.61 -0.76 7.67
N ASP A 91 -13.63 -1.62 7.64
CA ASP A 91 -14.62 -1.82 8.70
C ASP A 91 -14.38 -3.14 9.48
N ASP A 92 -13.36 -3.95 9.12
CA ASP A 92 -13.06 -5.23 9.76
C ASP A 92 -12.16 -5.04 10.99
N PRO A 93 -12.65 -5.31 12.22
CA PRO A 93 -11.87 -5.08 13.43
C PRO A 93 -10.66 -6.01 13.54
N THR A 94 -10.56 -7.09 12.76
CA THR A 94 -9.39 -7.97 12.75
C THR A 94 -8.13 -7.22 12.32
N ILE A 95 -8.28 -6.20 11.48
CA ILE A 95 -7.20 -5.31 11.05
C ILE A 95 -7.00 -4.24 12.13
N MET A 96 -5.80 -4.22 12.72
CA MET A 96 -5.46 -3.28 13.80
C MET A 96 -4.92 -1.97 13.24
N ALA A 97 -4.07 -2.05 12.21
CA ALA A 97 -3.44 -0.88 11.63
C ALA A 97 -3.08 -1.13 10.16
N TRP A 98 -2.91 -0.03 9.45
CA TRP A 98 -2.41 0.00 8.09
C TRP A 98 -1.00 0.59 8.09
N GLU A 99 -0.09 -0.11 7.44
CA GLU A 99 1.26 0.35 7.21
C GLU A 99 1.36 0.88 5.78
N LEU A 100 1.86 2.10 5.65
CA LEU A 100 1.84 2.79 4.38
C LEU A 100 2.90 2.26 3.43
N ILE A 101 4.10 2.00 3.91
CA ILE A 101 5.14 1.43 3.07
C ILE A 101 6.17 0.74 3.94
N ASN A 102 6.39 -0.54 3.65
CA ASN A 102 7.40 -1.33 4.34
C ASN A 102 8.80 -0.75 4.13
N GLU A 103 9.54 -0.54 5.21
CA GLU A 103 10.95 -0.14 5.21
C GLU A 103 11.23 1.07 4.31
N THR A 104 10.42 2.11 4.46
CA THR A 104 10.53 3.31 3.62
C THR A 104 11.93 3.91 3.64
N ARG A 105 12.49 4.17 2.46
CA ARG A 105 13.73 4.92 2.29
C ARG A 105 13.54 5.96 1.18
N CYS A 106 14.11 7.14 1.37
CA CYS A 106 14.18 8.19 0.37
C CYS A 106 15.59 8.81 0.38
N PRO A 107 16.57 8.19 -0.31
CA PRO A 107 17.95 8.69 -0.34
C PRO A 107 18.06 10.11 -0.92
N ALA A 108 17.10 10.52 -1.77
CA ALA A 108 17.03 11.89 -2.28
C ALA A 108 16.72 12.95 -1.21
N ASP A 109 16.14 12.57 -0.05
CA ASP A 109 15.81 13.50 1.03
C ASP A 109 16.03 12.89 2.43
N TYR A 110 17.24 13.09 2.95
CA TYR A 110 17.63 12.66 4.31
C TYR A 110 16.88 13.39 5.43
N SER A 111 16.18 14.50 5.15
CA SER A 111 15.39 15.20 6.18
C SER A 111 14.10 14.46 6.54
N GLY A 112 13.67 13.50 5.71
CA GLY A 112 12.43 12.74 5.87
C GLY A 112 11.16 13.53 5.54
N LYS A 113 11.26 14.83 5.23
CA LYS A 113 10.10 15.69 4.96
C LYS A 113 9.29 15.18 3.77
N THR A 114 9.95 14.74 2.71
CA THR A 114 9.28 14.24 1.50
C THR A 114 8.43 13.00 1.80
N VAL A 115 8.91 12.12 2.67
CA VAL A 115 8.18 10.92 3.13
C VAL A 115 7.04 11.33 4.06
N GLN A 116 7.32 12.15 5.07
CA GLN A 116 6.36 12.56 6.10
C GLN A 116 5.16 13.33 5.52
N VAL A 117 5.41 14.26 4.60
CA VAL A 117 4.39 15.09 3.96
C VAL A 117 3.55 14.29 2.96
N SER A 118 4.17 13.34 2.24
CA SER A 118 3.51 12.64 1.13
C SER A 118 2.73 11.41 1.54
N VAL A 119 3.12 10.79 2.65
CA VAL A 119 2.58 9.50 3.08
C VAL A 119 1.55 9.69 4.20
N ILE A 120 1.78 10.58 5.16
CA ILE A 120 0.90 10.75 6.32
C ILE A 120 -0.21 11.80 6.07
N TYR A 121 0.12 12.98 5.53
CA TYR A 121 -0.86 14.07 5.40
C TYR A 121 -1.87 13.90 4.26
N THR A 122 -1.54 13.10 3.22
CA THR A 122 -2.38 13.02 2.01
C THR A 122 -3.37 11.85 2.01
N LEU A 123 -3.42 11.08 3.09
CA LEU A 123 -4.28 9.91 3.28
C LEU A 123 -5.41 10.12 4.30
N PHE A 124 -5.32 11.20 5.09
CA PHE A 124 -6.32 11.59 6.09
C PHE A 124 -7.05 12.91 5.72
N LEU A 125 -6.87 13.39 4.49
CA LEU A 125 -7.64 14.47 3.83
C LEU A 125 -8.19 13.93 2.51
#